data_AF-A0A660N5N7-F1
#
_entry.id   AF-A0A660N5N7-F1
#
_cell.length_a   1.000
_cell.length_b   1.000
_cell.length_c   1.000
_cell.angle_alpha   90.00
_cell.angle_beta   90.00
_cell.angle_gamma   90.00
#
_symmetry.space_group_name_H-M   'P 1'
#
loop_
_entity.id
_entity.type
_entity.pdbx_description
1 polymer ?
#
loop_
_entity_poly.entity_id
_entity_poly.type
_entity_poly.pdbx_seq_one_letter_code
_entity_poly.pdbx_strand_id
1 'polypeptide(L)' 'MSNQRLIYGFHAINARLWQTPKSIAELYVLENKNDTRTREVLEKAAAEKVRVHF' A
#
# COMPACT_ATOMS: atom_id res chain seq x y z
N MET A 1 19.27 -12.97 -0.73
CA MET A 1 17.80 -13.11 -0.79
C MET A 1 17.19 -11.88 -0.15
N SER A 2 16.33 -11.14 -0.84
CA SER A 2 15.56 -10.05 -0.25
C SER A 2 14.56 -10.66 0.74
N ASN A 3 14.64 -10.30 2.02
CA ASN A 3 13.69 -10.74 3.05
C ASN A 3 12.38 -9.97 2.88
N GLN A 4 11.63 -10.34 1.83
CA GLN A 4 10.29 -9.80 1.59
C GLN A 4 9.34 -10.42 2.62
N ARG A 5 8.61 -9.55 3.32
CA ARG A 5 7.61 -9.95 4.30
C ARG A 5 6.25 -9.47 3.85
N LEU A 6 5.28 -10.36 3.89
CA LEU A 6 3.89 -9.97 3.71
C LEU A 6 3.45 -9.17 4.94
N ILE A 7 2.89 -7.99 4.70
CA ILE A 7 2.17 -7.22 5.71
C ILE A 7 0.73 -7.09 5.27
N TYR A 8 -0.18 -7.14 6.22
CA TYR A 8 -1.61 -7.03 5.96
C TYR A 8 -2.28 -6.19 7.04
N GLY A 9 -3.45 -5.66 6.70
CA GLY A 9 -4.19 -4.75 7.57
C GLY A 9 -3.87 -3.28 7.29
N PHE A 10 -4.92 -2.47 7.42
CA PHE A 10 -4.89 -1.05 7.05
C PHE A 10 -3.83 -0.25 7.81
N HIS A 11 -3.68 -0.48 9.12
CA HIS A 11 -2.68 0.23 9.94
C HIS A 11 -1.24 -0.08 9.56
N ALA A 12 -0.91 -1.36 9.31
CA ALA A 12 0.45 -1.75 8.94
C ALA A 12 0.84 -1.17 7.57
N ILE A 13 -0.10 -1.20 6.61
CA ILE A 13 0.07 -0.61 5.28
C ILE A 13 0.26 0.91 5.40
N ASN A 14 -0.60 1.61 6.13
CA ASN A 14 -0.49 3.06 6.30
C ASN A 14 0.80 3.46 7.01
N ALA A 15 1.21 2.76 8.07
CA ALA A 15 2.45 3.06 8.76
C ALA A 15 3.64 3.01 7.79
N ARG A 16 3.71 1.98 6.94
CA ARG A 16 4.75 1.85 5.92
C ARG A 16 4.64 2.91 4.83
N LEU A 17 3.44 3.14 4.32
CA LEU A 17 3.22 4.04 3.20
C LEU A 17 3.50 5.51 3.55
N TRP A 18 3.26 5.93 4.79
CA TRP A 18 3.55 7.30 5.25
C TRP A 18 4.98 7.48 5.77
N GLN A 19 5.56 6.47 6.43
CA GLN A 19 6.90 6.63 7.04
C GLN A 19 8.03 6.15 6.13
N THR A 20 7.83 5.04 5.42
CA THR A 20 8.86 4.36 4.63
C THR A 20 8.29 3.75 3.33
N PRO A 21 7.69 4.55 2.42
CA PRO A 21 6.99 4.04 1.24
C PRO A 21 7.88 3.19 0.32
N LYS A 22 9.17 3.52 0.21
CA LYS A 22 10.17 2.75 -0.57
C LYS A 22 10.40 1.32 -0.06
N SER A 23 9.94 0.99 1.15
CA SER A 23 9.98 -0.38 1.67
C SER A 23 8.87 -1.27 1.13
N ILE A 24 7.84 -0.68 0.52
CA ILE A 24 6.72 -1.40 -0.09
C ILE A 24 7.11 -1.74 -1.52
N ALA A 25 7.23 -3.03 -1.83
CA ALA A 25 7.48 -3.48 -3.19
C ALA A 25 6.22 -3.39 -4.04
N GLU A 26 5.11 -3.89 -3.51
CA GLU A 26 3.83 -4.05 -4.20
C GLU A 26 2.68 -3.94 -3.19
N LEU A 27 1.57 -3.36 -3.61
CA LEU A 27 0.33 -3.24 -2.84
C LEU A 27 -0.78 -4.00 -3.56
N TYR A 28 -1.45 -4.91 -2.86
CA TYR A 28 -2.59 -5.66 -3.38
C TYR A 28 -3.85 -5.17 -2.65
N VAL A 29 -4.83 -4.71 -3.41
CA VAL A 29 -6.09 -4.15 -2.91
C VAL A 29 -7.23 -4.89 -3.57
N LEU A 30 -8.28 -5.24 -2.84
CA LEU A 30 -9.44 -5.87 -3.44
C LEU A 30 -10.11 -4.95 -4.48
N GLU A 31 -10.38 -5.46 -5.68
CA GLU A 31 -11.17 -4.78 -6.71
C GLU A 31 -12.48 -4.19 -6.18
N ASN A 32 -12.88 -3.05 -6.76
CA ASN A 32 -14.12 -2.32 -6.45
C ASN A 32 -14.26 -1.84 -5.00
N LYS A 33 -13.19 -1.91 -4.20
CA LYS A 33 -13.17 -1.35 -2.85
C LYS A 33 -13.02 0.18 -2.91
N ASN A 34 -14.14 0.88 -2.83
CA ASN A 34 -14.21 2.32 -3.06
C ASN A 34 -14.50 3.16 -1.79
N ASP A 35 -14.04 2.70 -0.62
CA ASP A 35 -14.17 3.46 0.62
C ASP A 35 -13.14 4.60 0.71
N THR A 36 -13.48 5.66 1.43
CA THR A 36 -12.65 6.88 1.57
C THR A 36 -11.22 6.57 2.03
N ARG A 37 -11.06 5.62 2.96
CA ARG A 37 -9.76 5.25 3.51
C ARG A 37 -8.89 4.55 2.49
N THR A 38 -9.47 3.63 1.71
CA THR A 38 -8.76 2.96 0.61
C THR A 38 -8.35 3.97 -0.47
N ARG A 39 -9.17 4.98 -0.78
CA ARG A 39 -8.78 6.04 -1.73
C ARG A 39 -7.53 6.80 -1.30
N GLU A 40 -7.47 7.24 -0.04
CA GLU A 40 -6.28 7.95 0.49
C GLU A 40 -5.00 7.10 0.37
N VAL A 41 -5.12 5.79 0.62
CA VAL A 41 -4.01 4.84 0.46
C VAL A 41 -3.58 4.74 -1.00
N LEU A 42 -4.55 4.61 -1.91
CA LEU A 42 -4.27 4.52 -3.36
C LEU A 42 -3.64 5.80 -3.90
N GLU A 43 -4.13 6.97 -3.49
CA GLU A 43 -3.57 8.27 -3.86
C GLU A 43 -2.13 8.41 -3.37
N LYS A 44 -1.86 8.05 -2.11
CA LYS A 44 -0.51 8.09 -1.55
C LYS A 44 0.41 7.09 -2.23
N ALA A 45 -0.06 5.88 -2.52
CA ALA A 45 0.68 4.87 -3.27
C ALA A 45 1.04 5.35 -4.68
N ALA A 46 0.09 5.99 -5.39
CA ALA A 46 0.33 6.58 -6.70
C ALA A 46 1.36 7.72 -6.65
N ALA A 47 1.27 8.61 -5.64
CA ALA A 47 2.23 9.70 -5.45
C ALA A 47 3.66 9.19 -5.19
N GLU A 48 3.80 8.12 -4.40
CA GLU A 48 5.08 7.48 -4.11
C GLU A 48 5.54 6.48 -5.19
N LYS A 49 4.76 6.34 -6.27
CA LYS A 49 5.00 5.39 -7.39
C LYS A 49 5.11 3.93 -6.94
N VAL A 50 4.35 3.55 -5.92
CA VAL A 50 4.20 2.16 -5.48
C VAL A 50 3.34 1.41 -6.49
N ARG A 51 3.74 0.19 -6.86
CA ARG A 51 2.95 -0.67 -7.75
C ARG A 51 1.71 -1.16 -7.01
N VAL A 52 0.54 -0.91 -7.59
CA VAL A 52 -0.75 -1.35 -7.04
C VAL A 52 -1.40 -2.36 -7.97
N HIS A 53 -1.88 -3.46 -7.40
CA HIS A 53 -2.65 -4.51 -8.05
C HIS A 53 -4.05 -4.54 -7.44
N PHE A 54 -5.05 -4.74 -8.29
CA PHE A 54 -6.45 -4.88 -7.91
C PHE A 54 -6.89 -6.34 -8.04
#